data_AF-A0A1F7A4E6-F1
#
_entry.id   AF-A0A1F7A4E6-F1
#
_cell.length_a   1.000
_cell.length_b   1.000
_cell.length_c   1.000
_cell.angle_alpha   90.00
_cell.angle_beta   90.00
_cell.angle_gamma   90.00
#
_symmetry.space_group_name_H-M   'P 1'
#
loop_
_entity.id
_entity.type
_entity.pdbx_description
1 polymer ?
#
loop_
_entity_poly.entity_id
_entity_poly.type
_entity_poly.pdbx_seq_one_letter_code
_entity_poly.pdbx_strand_id
1 'polypeptide(L)'
;MEQQQINKPPVLITSKMPKEKERQYVAFLLYCETNSLTRLMQTWQGILRGSVGEVSGIFKDKLGRLPSERTLERWSSQYRWVERADLKLSEDVEILKKKTSQIRQKRLHIISEVFWDKLQTLRKQMRSGEPASVPELKALWEMMRIEGGESISKQEIVQKINEDEQKPPTPEESELGRAIDQTIKDFYEKRIWNKDEHST
;
A
#
# COMPACT_ATOMS: atom_id res chain seq x y z
N MET A 1 18.69 36.22 -7.11
CA MET A 1 17.29 36.23 -7.61
C MET A 1 16.99 34.82 -8.09
N GLU A 2 16.46 33.99 -7.19
CA GLU A 2 16.06 32.63 -7.50
C GLU A 2 14.77 32.67 -8.33
N GLN A 3 14.84 32.11 -9.53
CA GLN A 3 13.66 31.93 -10.35
C GLN A 3 12.76 30.91 -9.66
N GLN A 4 11.58 31.37 -9.23
CA GLN A 4 10.46 30.52 -8.86
C GLN A 4 10.15 29.64 -10.08
N GLN A 5 10.59 28.38 -10.04
CA GLN A 5 10.05 27.36 -10.92
C GLN A 5 8.57 27.23 -10.57
N ILE A 6 7.75 27.81 -11.44
CA ILE A 6 6.30 27.63 -11.45
C ILE A 6 6.08 26.12 -11.51
N ASN A 7 5.63 25.56 -10.39
CA ASN A 7 5.11 24.20 -10.27
C ASN A 7 3.89 24.10 -11.20
N LYS A 8 4.13 23.88 -12.50
CA LYS A 8 3.09 23.40 -13.39
C LYS A 8 2.72 22.01 -12.85
N PRO A 9 1.44 21.77 -12.50
CA PRO A 9 1.03 20.42 -12.14
C PRO A 9 1.43 19.50 -13.29
N PRO A 10 1.90 18.27 -13.02
CA PRO A 10 2.24 17.33 -14.06
C PRO A 10 1.07 17.28 -15.02
N VAL A 11 1.32 17.54 -16.31
CA VAL A 11 0.31 17.36 -17.35
C VAL A 11 -0.05 15.88 -17.28
N LEU A 12 -1.16 15.55 -16.64
CA LEU A 12 -1.64 14.19 -16.55
C LEU A 12 -1.77 13.67 -17.97
N ILE A 13 -1.02 12.63 -18.34
CA ILE A 13 -1.08 12.04 -19.69
C ILE A 13 -2.48 11.46 -19.92
N THR A 14 -3.20 11.20 -18.84
CA THR A 14 -4.59 10.79 -18.76
C THR A 14 -5.61 11.90 -19.01
N SER A 15 -5.17 13.14 -19.27
CA SER A 15 -6.04 14.23 -19.69
C SER A 15 -6.80 13.89 -20.97
N LYS A 16 -7.97 14.51 -21.15
CA LYS A 16 -8.80 14.40 -22.36
C LYS A 16 -7.97 14.66 -23.62
N MET A 17 -7.99 13.73 -24.56
CA MET A 17 -7.22 13.87 -25.80
C MET A 17 -7.75 15.02 -26.68
N PRO A 18 -6.88 15.62 -27.51
CA PRO A 18 -7.34 16.51 -28.57
C PRO A 18 -8.35 15.77 -29.47
N LYS A 19 -9.53 16.37 -29.68
CA LYS A 19 -10.67 15.81 -30.45
C LYS A 19 -11.49 14.71 -29.75
N GLU A 20 -11.10 14.25 -28.57
CA GLU A 20 -11.96 13.38 -27.74
C GLU A 20 -13.15 14.18 -27.23
N LYS A 21 -14.38 13.69 -27.41
CA LYS A 21 -15.57 14.34 -26.84
C LYS A 21 -15.65 14.04 -25.35
N GLU A 22 -16.32 14.90 -24.59
CA GLU A 22 -16.46 14.71 -23.13
C GLU A 22 -17.07 13.34 -22.79
N ARG A 23 -18.10 12.90 -23.51
CA ARG A 23 -18.69 11.56 -23.35
C ARG A 23 -17.69 10.43 -23.59
N GLN A 24 -16.80 10.56 -24.57
CA GLN A 24 -15.79 9.55 -24.89
C GLN A 24 -14.72 9.48 -23.80
N TYR A 25 -14.32 10.64 -23.30
CA TYR A 25 -13.40 10.77 -22.18
C TYR A 25 -13.98 10.20 -20.89
N VAL A 26 -15.25 10.48 -20.58
CA VAL A 26 -15.91 9.93 -19.39
C VAL A 26 -16.10 8.42 -19.51
N ALA A 27 -16.35 7.91 -20.72
CA ALA A 27 -16.35 6.47 -20.98
C ALA A 27 -14.95 5.86 -20.77
N PHE A 28 -13.87 6.55 -21.18
CA PHE A 28 -12.51 6.13 -20.86
C PHE A 28 -12.25 6.09 -19.34
N LEU A 29 -12.69 7.11 -18.58
CA LEU A 29 -12.56 7.08 -17.13
C LEU A 29 -13.29 5.89 -16.52
N LEU A 30 -14.52 5.60 -16.98
CA LEU A 30 -15.25 4.41 -16.53
C LEU A 30 -14.54 3.11 -16.94
N TYR A 31 -13.88 3.09 -18.10
CA TYR A 31 -13.09 1.95 -18.56
C TYR A 31 -11.89 1.69 -17.65
N CYS A 32 -11.23 2.74 -17.14
CA CYS A 32 -10.14 2.59 -16.17
C CYS A 32 -10.59 1.88 -14.88
N GLU A 33 -11.84 2.08 -14.45
CA GLU A 33 -12.40 1.42 -13.26
C GLU A 33 -12.79 -0.04 -13.54
N THR A 34 -13.29 -0.34 -14.74
CA THR A 34 -13.79 -1.70 -15.06
C THR A 34 -12.76 -2.61 -15.71
N ASN A 35 -11.72 -2.03 -16.30
CA ASN A 35 -10.65 -2.65 -17.10
C ASN A 35 -11.16 -3.64 -18.18
N SER A 36 -12.38 -3.42 -18.67
CA SER A 36 -13.06 -4.30 -19.63
C SER A 36 -14.21 -3.56 -20.30
N LEU A 37 -14.33 -3.71 -21.62
CA LEU A 37 -15.43 -3.11 -22.40
C LEU A 37 -16.79 -3.74 -22.04
N THR A 38 -16.84 -5.06 -21.85
CA THR A 38 -18.06 -5.76 -21.44
C THR A 38 -18.55 -5.30 -20.07
N ARG A 39 -17.63 -5.18 -19.10
CA ARG A 39 -17.97 -4.66 -17.77
C ARG A 39 -18.33 -3.18 -17.81
N LEU A 40 -17.66 -2.38 -18.64
CA LEU A 40 -18.01 -0.98 -18.86
C LEU A 40 -19.46 -0.86 -19.36
N MET A 41 -19.88 -1.68 -20.31
CA MET A 41 -21.27 -1.67 -20.80
C MET A 41 -22.27 -2.01 -19.71
N GLN A 42 -21.98 -3.04 -18.89
CA GLN A 42 -22.83 -3.42 -17.75
C GLN A 42 -22.93 -2.30 -16.71
N THR A 43 -21.79 -1.69 -16.34
CA THR A 43 -21.75 -0.59 -15.37
C THR A 43 -22.44 0.65 -15.91
N TRP A 44 -22.23 1.01 -17.18
CA TRP A 44 -22.91 2.13 -17.83
C TRP A 44 -24.43 1.90 -17.86
N GLN A 45 -24.87 0.69 -18.20
CA GLN A 45 -26.29 0.33 -18.17
C GLN A 45 -26.86 0.44 -16.75
N GLY A 46 -26.11 0.01 -15.73
CA GLY A 46 -26.49 0.16 -14.33
C GLY A 46 -26.60 1.63 -13.89
N ILE A 47 -25.66 2.48 -14.31
CA ILE A 47 -25.69 3.93 -14.05
C ILE A 47 -26.95 4.57 -14.65
N LEU A 48 -27.29 4.19 -15.89
CA LEU A 48 -28.51 4.69 -16.54
C LEU A 48 -29.79 4.23 -15.84
N ARG A 49 -29.79 3.02 -15.29
CA ARG A 49 -30.90 2.46 -14.52
C ARG A 49 -30.97 2.96 -13.09
N GLY A 50 -29.98 3.75 -12.64
CA GLY A 50 -29.90 4.25 -11.26
C GLY A 50 -29.55 3.17 -10.23
N SER A 51 -29.01 2.03 -10.66
CA SER A 51 -28.68 0.90 -9.77
C SER A 51 -27.25 0.93 -9.23
N VAL A 52 -26.46 1.94 -9.60
CA VAL A 52 -25.03 2.03 -9.27
C VAL A 52 -24.78 3.28 -8.42
N GLY A 53 -25.25 3.26 -7.16
CA GLY A 53 -24.89 4.15 -6.04
C GLY A 53 -24.41 5.59 -6.32
N GLU A 54 -23.45 6.08 -5.51
CA GLU A 54 -22.87 7.44 -5.60
C GLU A 54 -22.14 7.71 -6.93
N VAL A 55 -21.61 6.67 -7.58
CA VAL A 55 -20.96 6.74 -8.90
C VAL A 55 -21.94 7.20 -9.98
N SER A 56 -23.24 6.93 -9.83
CA SER A 56 -24.24 7.34 -10.82
C SER A 56 -24.35 8.87 -10.96
N GLY A 57 -24.19 9.65 -9.89
CA GLY A 57 -24.35 11.10 -9.93
C GLY A 57 -23.31 11.81 -10.80
N ILE A 58 -22.06 11.34 -10.77
CA ILE A 58 -20.94 11.98 -11.49
C ILE A 58 -20.96 11.63 -12.98
N PHE A 59 -21.38 10.40 -13.31
CA PHE A 59 -21.27 9.84 -14.66
C PHE A 59 -22.54 9.98 -15.49
N LYS A 60 -23.73 9.99 -14.87
CA LYS A 60 -25.03 9.95 -15.57
C LYS A 60 -25.25 11.13 -16.51
N ASP A 61 -24.91 12.34 -16.09
CA ASP A 61 -25.13 13.56 -16.88
C ASP A 61 -24.18 13.67 -18.08
N LYS A 62 -23.02 13.03 -18.02
CA LYS A 62 -21.96 13.14 -19.04
C LYS A 62 -21.90 11.95 -20.00
N LEU A 63 -22.29 10.76 -19.55
CA LEU A 63 -22.29 9.56 -20.37
C LEU A 63 -23.45 9.55 -21.38
N GLY A 64 -24.64 10.04 -21.00
CA GLY A 64 -25.81 9.97 -21.86
C GLY A 64 -26.16 8.53 -22.28
N ARG A 65 -26.81 8.36 -23.43
CA ARG A 65 -27.28 7.03 -23.90
C ARG A 65 -26.14 6.01 -24.01
N LEU A 66 -26.44 4.73 -23.86
CA LEU A 66 -25.45 3.66 -24.04
C LEU A 66 -25.09 3.50 -25.54
N PRO A 67 -23.80 3.58 -25.94
CA PRO A 67 -23.36 3.24 -27.29
C PRO A 67 -23.39 1.73 -27.55
N SER A 68 -23.34 1.31 -28.81
CA SER A 68 -23.13 -0.11 -29.15
C SER A 68 -21.71 -0.56 -28.82
N GLU A 69 -21.52 -1.87 -28.62
CA GLU A 69 -20.21 -2.49 -28.37
C GLU A 69 -19.18 -2.12 -29.43
N ARG A 70 -19.53 -2.24 -30.72
CA ARG A 70 -18.67 -1.82 -31.85
C ARG A 70 -18.24 -0.34 -31.77
N THR A 71 -19.09 0.53 -31.22
CA THR A 71 -18.75 1.94 -31.04
C THR A 71 -17.71 2.12 -29.95
N LEU A 72 -17.82 1.35 -28.85
CA LEU A 72 -16.86 1.37 -27.75
C LEU A 72 -15.52 0.75 -28.15
N GLU A 73 -15.52 -0.35 -28.90
CA GLU A 73 -14.30 -0.92 -29.49
C GLU A 73 -13.57 0.10 -30.37
N ARG A 74 -14.32 0.79 -31.23
CA ARG A 74 -13.77 1.86 -32.07
C ARG A 74 -13.16 2.98 -31.23
N TRP A 75 -13.83 3.42 -30.16
CA TRP A 75 -13.29 4.47 -29.28
C TRP A 75 -12.05 3.99 -28.53
N SER A 76 -12.09 2.76 -28.01
CA SER A 76 -10.98 2.13 -27.31
C SER A 76 -9.72 2.07 -28.19
N SER A 77 -9.88 1.65 -29.45
CA SER A 77 -8.78 1.63 -30.42
C SER A 77 -8.35 3.05 -30.83
N GLN A 78 -9.30 3.91 -31.22
CA GLN A 78 -9.01 5.26 -31.71
C GLN A 78 -8.29 6.14 -30.67
N TYR A 79 -8.64 6.00 -29.40
CA TYR A 79 -8.07 6.77 -28.30
C TYR A 79 -7.17 5.94 -27.37
N ARG A 80 -6.73 4.76 -27.84
CA ARG A 80 -5.74 3.90 -27.18
C ARG A 80 -6.02 3.70 -25.68
N TRP A 81 -7.23 3.28 -25.34
CA TRP A 81 -7.67 3.20 -23.95
C TRP A 81 -6.83 2.25 -23.11
N VAL A 82 -6.38 1.12 -23.68
CA VAL A 82 -5.52 0.15 -22.96
C VAL A 82 -4.21 0.80 -22.55
N GLU A 83 -3.45 1.36 -23.51
CA GLU A 83 -2.17 2.03 -23.24
C GLU A 83 -2.32 3.17 -22.23
N ARG A 84 -3.38 3.98 -22.36
CA ARG A 84 -3.66 5.08 -21.43
C ARG A 84 -4.06 4.60 -20.04
N ALA A 85 -4.77 3.48 -19.94
CA ALA A 85 -5.18 2.93 -18.65
C ALA A 85 -3.96 2.40 -17.88
N ASP A 86 -3.03 1.73 -18.57
CA ASP A 86 -1.78 1.25 -17.96
C ASP A 86 -0.88 2.42 -17.51
N LEU A 87 -0.78 3.46 -18.34
CA LEU A 87 -0.10 4.69 -17.97
C LEU A 87 -0.78 5.41 -16.80
N LYS A 88 -2.12 5.48 -16.78
CA LYS A 88 -2.89 6.04 -15.67
C LYS A 88 -2.58 5.33 -14.36
N LEU A 89 -2.59 4.00 -14.39
CA LEU A 89 -2.33 3.19 -13.22
C LEU A 89 -0.91 3.45 -12.69
N SER A 90 0.06 3.58 -13.59
CA SER A 90 1.45 3.90 -13.24
C SER A 90 1.57 5.28 -12.59
N GLU A 91 0.93 6.30 -13.17
CA GLU A 91 0.85 7.66 -12.61
C GLU A 91 0.18 7.66 -11.22
N ASP A 92 -0.96 6.97 -11.08
CA ASP A 92 -1.71 6.89 -9.83
C ASP A 92 -0.89 6.18 -8.75
N VAL A 93 -0.16 5.12 -9.09
CA VAL A 93 0.77 4.42 -8.19
C VAL A 93 1.90 5.34 -7.75
N GLU A 94 2.49 6.14 -8.65
CA GLU A 94 3.53 7.10 -8.29
C GLU A 94 3.01 8.20 -7.36
N ILE A 95 1.80 8.73 -7.63
CA ILE A 95 1.15 9.72 -6.78
C ILE A 95 0.90 9.14 -5.40
N LEU A 96 0.39 7.90 -5.32
CA LEU A 96 0.18 7.20 -4.06
C LEU A 96 1.49 6.96 -3.33
N LYS A 97 2.55 6.52 -4.01
CA LYS A 97 3.89 6.38 -3.42
C LYS A 97 4.36 7.69 -2.81
N LYS A 98 4.28 8.81 -3.54
CA LYS A 98 4.67 10.14 -3.05
C LYS A 98 3.85 10.55 -1.83
N LYS A 99 2.53 10.38 -1.85
CA LYS A 99 1.65 10.69 -0.71
C LYS A 99 1.99 9.83 0.51
N THR A 100 2.19 8.53 0.31
CA THR A 100 2.58 7.60 1.37
C THR A 100 3.93 7.96 1.97
N SER A 101 4.93 8.31 1.14
CA SER A 101 6.22 8.79 1.61
C SER A 101 6.11 10.09 2.42
N GLN A 102 5.27 11.03 1.99
CA GLN A 102 5.02 12.27 2.75
C GLN A 102 4.35 12.00 4.10
N ILE A 103 3.37 11.09 4.15
CA ILE A 103 2.71 10.70 5.40
C ILE A 103 3.74 10.06 6.34
N ARG A 104 4.57 9.15 5.82
CA ARG A 104 5.63 8.50 6.58
C ARG A 104 6.64 9.50 7.14
N GLN A 105 7.10 10.45 6.32
CA GLN A 105 7.99 11.52 6.77
C GLN A 105 7.36 12.38 7.87
N LYS A 106 6.08 12.73 7.75
CA LYS A 106 5.36 13.47 8.79
C LYS A 106 5.25 12.68 10.10
N ARG A 107 4.94 11.38 10.03
CA ARG A 107 4.89 10.51 11.21
C ARG A 107 6.25 10.40 11.89
N LEU A 108 7.29 10.14 11.10
CA LEU A 108 8.66 10.07 11.60
C LEU A 108 9.05 11.37 12.31
N HIS A 109 8.76 12.52 11.71
CA HIS A 109 9.02 13.82 12.32
C HIS A 109 8.33 13.98 13.68
N ILE A 110 7.02 13.71 13.76
CA ILE A 110 6.25 13.80 15.01
C ILE A 110 6.83 12.85 16.08
N ILE A 111 7.13 11.61 15.71
CA ILE A 111 7.71 10.63 16.65
C ILE A 111 9.07 11.11 17.14
N SER A 112 9.92 11.64 16.25
CA SER A 112 11.23 12.17 16.61
C SER A 112 11.15 13.38 17.55
N GLU A 113 10.19 14.29 17.35
CA GLU A 113 9.96 15.43 18.25
C GLU A 113 9.55 14.96 19.65
N VAL A 114 8.54 14.09 19.73
CA VAL A 114 8.06 13.56 21.02
C VAL A 114 9.16 12.76 21.74
N PHE A 115 9.94 11.97 20.99
CA PHE A 115 11.09 11.25 21.51
C PHE A 115 12.14 12.21 22.10
N TRP A 116 12.45 13.29 21.40
CA TRP A 116 13.41 14.29 21.86
C TRP A 116 12.95 14.99 23.14
N ASP A 117 11.68 15.40 23.22
CA ASP A 117 11.13 16.06 24.41
C ASP A 117 11.15 15.14 25.64
N LYS A 118 10.81 13.86 25.45
CA LYS A 118 10.89 12.85 26.50
C LYS A 118 12.33 12.59 26.94
N LEU A 119 13.28 12.55 26.01
CA LEU A 119 14.72 12.45 26.31
C LEU A 119 15.22 13.64 27.15
N GLN A 120 14.84 14.87 26.80
CA GLN A 120 15.22 16.05 27.57
C GLN A 120 14.61 16.04 28.98
N THR A 121 13.37 15.58 29.11
CA THR A 121 12.71 15.43 30.42
C THR A 121 13.42 14.41 31.29
N LEU A 122 13.72 13.23 30.74
CA LEU A 122 14.46 12.17 31.42
C LEU A 122 15.86 12.65 31.86
N ARG A 123 16.55 13.39 30.99
CA ARG A 123 17.85 14.01 31.31
C ARG A 123 17.77 14.97 32.49
N LYS A 124 16.68 15.75 32.62
CA LYS A 124 16.46 16.65 33.77
C LYS A 124 16.21 15.85 35.05
N GLN A 125 15.36 14.83 35.01
CA GLN A 125 15.06 13.95 36.16
C GLN A 125 16.31 13.23 36.69
N MET A 126 17.14 12.71 35.79
CA MET A 126 18.41 12.08 36.19
C MET A 126 19.37 13.06 36.86
N ARG A 127 19.36 14.34 36.46
CA ARG A 127 20.18 15.39 37.08
C ARG A 127 19.66 15.83 38.45
N SER A 128 18.34 15.75 38.67
CA SER A 128 17.72 16.06 39.97
C SER A 128 17.74 14.88 40.95
N GLY A 129 18.22 13.70 40.52
CA GLY A 129 18.27 12.50 41.37
C GLY A 129 16.91 11.79 41.50
N GLU A 130 15.93 12.15 40.65
CA GLU A 130 14.63 11.49 40.61
C GLU A 130 14.69 10.16 39.85
N PRO A 131 13.88 9.16 40.23
CA PRO A 131 13.79 7.90 39.49
C PRO A 131 13.18 8.16 38.10
N ALA A 132 13.89 7.72 37.06
CA ALA A 132 13.49 7.93 35.67
C ALA A 132 12.90 6.64 35.05
N SER A 133 11.77 6.77 34.35
CA SER A 133 11.09 5.66 33.66
C SER A 133 11.45 5.65 32.16
N VAL A 134 12.00 4.54 31.68
CA VAL A 134 12.50 4.35 30.30
C VAL A 134 11.55 3.61 29.32
N PRO A 135 10.48 2.88 29.73
CA PRO A 135 9.60 2.14 28.81
C PRO A 135 9.00 2.98 27.66
N GLU A 136 8.48 4.17 27.96
CA GLU A 136 7.92 5.06 26.94
C GLU A 136 8.99 5.53 25.94
N LEU A 137 10.20 5.77 26.43
CA LEU A 137 11.34 6.19 25.61
C LEU A 137 11.76 5.09 24.64
N LYS A 138 11.77 3.84 25.12
CA LYS A 138 12.04 2.65 24.31
C LYS A 138 10.98 2.47 23.23
N ALA A 139 9.70 2.61 23.58
CA ALA A 139 8.61 2.50 22.62
C ALA A 139 8.70 3.57 21.52
N LEU A 140 9.01 4.83 21.88
CA LEU A 140 9.19 5.91 20.91
C LEU A 140 10.41 5.69 20.01
N TRP A 141 11.52 5.19 20.57
CA TRP A 141 12.70 4.80 19.79
C TRP A 141 12.39 3.66 18.80
N GLU A 142 11.65 2.64 19.25
CA GLU A 142 11.18 1.54 18.41
C GLU A 142 10.28 2.04 17.25
N MET A 143 9.30 2.89 17.55
CA MET A 143 8.45 3.51 16.54
C MET A 143 9.26 4.32 15.52
N MET A 144 10.26 5.09 15.98
CA MET A 144 11.15 5.87 15.12
C MET A 144 11.95 4.98 14.17
N ARG A 145 12.44 3.82 14.63
CA ARG A 145 13.16 2.85 13.80
C ARG A 145 12.27 2.22 12.74
N ILE A 146 11.07 1.77 13.11
CA ILE A 146 10.09 1.23 12.14
C ILE A 146 9.76 2.26 11.07
N GLU A 147 9.42 3.48 11.48
CA GLU A 147 9.07 4.56 10.54
C GLU A 147 10.30 5.00 9.73
N GLY A 148 11.51 4.86 10.26
CA GLY A 148 12.79 5.00 9.57
C GLY A 148 13.08 3.87 8.55
N GLY A 149 12.35 2.75 8.64
CA GLY A 149 12.47 1.61 7.72
C GLY A 149 13.38 0.50 8.23
N GLU A 150 13.79 0.59 9.50
CA GLU A 150 14.59 -0.42 10.17
C GLU A 150 13.68 -1.46 10.83
N SER A 151 13.99 -2.74 10.67
CA SER A 151 13.30 -3.82 11.38
C SER A 151 13.72 -3.86 12.86
N ILE A 152 12.76 -3.97 13.78
CA ILE A 152 13.03 -4.13 15.22
C ILE A 152 13.37 -5.58 15.58
N SER A 153 13.00 -6.56 14.75
CA SER A 153 13.24 -7.96 15.08
C SER A 153 14.73 -8.29 14.99
N LYS A 154 15.20 -9.14 15.92
CA LYS A 154 16.48 -9.87 15.82
C LYS A 154 16.53 -10.82 14.60
N GLN A 155 15.52 -10.81 13.73
CA GLN A 155 15.44 -11.60 12.52
C GLN A 155 15.98 -10.78 11.33
N GLU A 156 17.21 -10.28 11.45
CA GLU A 156 18.00 -9.75 10.32
C GLU A 156 18.34 -10.82 9.25
N ILE A 157 17.64 -11.96 9.22
CA ILE A 157 17.88 -13.05 8.26
C ILE A 157 17.06 -12.87 6.97
N VAL A 158 15.97 -12.09 6.95
CA VAL A 158 15.03 -12.15 5.81
C VAL A 158 15.30 -11.11 4.70
N GLN A 159 16.00 -10.00 4.97
CA GLN A 159 16.34 -9.02 3.91
C GLN A 159 17.60 -9.38 3.09
N LYS A 160 18.20 -10.55 3.33
CA LYS A 160 19.24 -11.16 2.48
C LYS A 160 18.77 -12.46 1.81
N ILE A 161 17.46 -12.69 1.71
CA ILE A 161 16.97 -13.80 0.90
C ILE A 161 17.01 -13.32 -0.55
N ASN A 162 18.06 -13.72 -1.27
CA ASN A 162 18.08 -13.65 -2.71
C ASN A 162 17.04 -14.65 -3.23
N GLU A 163 15.88 -14.15 -3.71
CA GLU A 163 14.78 -15.00 -4.19
C GLU A 163 15.23 -15.93 -5.32
N ASP A 164 16.23 -15.52 -6.11
CA ASP A 164 16.82 -16.32 -7.19
C ASP A 164 17.66 -17.52 -6.69
N GLU A 165 18.06 -17.54 -5.41
CA GLU A 165 18.84 -18.61 -4.78
C GLU A 165 17.97 -19.58 -3.96
N GLN A 166 16.66 -19.33 -3.87
CA GLN A 166 15.72 -20.22 -3.19
C GLN A 166 15.51 -21.50 -4.01
N LYS A 167 16.28 -22.55 -3.70
CA LYS A 167 16.02 -23.89 -4.21
C LYS A 167 15.06 -24.62 -3.27
N PRO A 168 14.09 -25.39 -3.79
CA PRO A 168 13.28 -26.26 -2.95
C PRO A 168 14.21 -27.23 -2.21
N PRO A 169 13.91 -27.54 -0.93
CA PRO A 169 14.76 -28.41 -0.12
C PRO A 169 14.90 -29.77 -0.80
N THR A 170 16.12 -30.30 -0.76
CA THR A 170 16.39 -31.66 -1.23
C THR A 170 15.62 -32.69 -0.38
N PRO A 171 15.41 -33.92 -0.87
CA PRO A 171 14.69 -34.95 -0.10
C PRO A 171 15.30 -35.19 1.30
N GLU A 172 16.63 -35.21 1.40
CA GLU A 172 17.35 -35.38 2.66
C GLU A 172 17.13 -34.19 3.61
N GLU A 173 17.17 -32.95 3.10
CA GLU A 173 16.88 -31.74 3.89
C GLU A 173 15.42 -31.69 4.36
N SER A 174 14.48 -32.19 3.55
CA SER A 174 13.08 -32.26 3.93
C SER A 174 12.83 -33.30 5.04
N GLU A 175 13.55 -34.42 5.03
CA GLU A 175 13.47 -35.43 6.10
C GLU A 175 14.07 -34.92 7.41
N LEU A 176 15.24 -34.27 7.33
CA LEU A 176 15.87 -33.57 8.46
C LEU A 176 14.96 -32.47 9.03
N GLY A 177 14.35 -31.67 8.16
CA GLY A 177 13.39 -30.63 8.56
C GLY A 177 12.21 -31.21 9.34
N ARG A 178 11.61 -32.30 8.85
CA ARG A 178 10.51 -33.01 9.56
C ARG A 178 10.95 -33.56 10.91
N ALA A 179 12.17 -34.11 11.00
CA ALA A 179 12.70 -34.63 12.25
C ALA A 179 12.91 -33.52 13.29
N ILE A 180 13.38 -32.34 12.85
CA ILE A 180 13.53 -31.16 13.70
C ILE A 180 12.16 -30.68 14.18
N ASP A 181 11.19 -30.55 13.28
CA ASP A 181 9.83 -30.10 13.61
C ASP A 181 9.16 -31.02 14.63
N GLN A 182 9.31 -32.34 14.45
CA GLN A 182 8.79 -33.32 15.40
C GLN A 182 9.47 -33.20 16.77
N THR A 183 10.79 -33.01 16.80
CA THR A 183 11.54 -32.82 18.06
C THR A 183 11.12 -31.56 18.80
N ILE A 184 10.88 -30.46 18.06
CA ILE A 184 10.39 -29.19 18.62
C ILE A 184 9.00 -29.39 19.21
N LYS A 185 8.12 -30.08 18.47
CA LYS A 185 6.76 -30.38 18.93
C LYS A 185 6.78 -31.21 20.22
N ASP A 186 7.56 -32.27 20.26
CA ASP A 186 7.70 -33.15 21.43
C ASP A 186 8.24 -32.39 22.65
N PHE A 187 9.17 -31.46 22.45
CA PHE A 187 9.70 -30.63 23.53
C PHE A 187 8.63 -29.72 24.14
N TYR A 188 7.83 -29.06 23.30
CA TYR A 188 6.78 -28.16 23.78
C TYR A 188 5.60 -28.92 24.40
N GLU A 189 5.22 -30.08 23.86
CA GLU A 189 4.20 -30.95 24.45
C GLU A 189 4.62 -31.42 25.84
N LYS A 190 5.86 -31.87 26.03
CA LYS A 190 6.41 -32.22 27.37
C LYS A 190 6.42 -31.03 28.32
N ARG A 191 6.75 -29.83 27.82
CA ARG A 191 6.75 -28.62 28.66
C ARG A 191 5.35 -28.23 29.12
N ILE A 192 4.33 -28.45 28.29
CA ILE A 192 2.93 -28.20 28.65
C ILE A 192 2.46 -29.24 29.66
N TRP A 193 2.73 -30.52 29.40
CA TRP A 193 2.35 -31.64 30.28
C TRP A 193 2.93 -31.51 31.70
N ASN A 194 4.21 -31.17 31.81
CA ASN A 194 4.86 -30.95 33.12
C ASN A 194 4.29 -29.74 33.88
N LYS A 195 3.69 -28.77 33.17
CA LYS A 195 3.07 -27.58 33.76
C LYS A 195 1.70 -27.91 34.35
N ASP A 196 0.99 -28.84 33.73
CA ASP A 196 -0.33 -29.31 34.17
C ASP A 196 -0.22 -30.23 35.39
N GLU A 197 0.81 -31.09 35.48
CA GLU A 197 1.05 -31.95 36.65
C GLU A 197 1.41 -31.18 37.93
N HIS A 198 2.07 -30.02 37.81
CA HIS A 198 2.47 -29.18 38.96
C HIS A 198 1.38 -28.16 39.37
N SER A 199 0.19 -28.23 38.77
CA SER A 199 -0.96 -27.35 39.06
C SER A 199 -2.11 -28.05 39.78
N THR A 200 -1.89 -29.27 40.28
CA THR A 200 -2.81 -30.07 41.13
C THR A 200 -2.20 -30.35 42.48
#